data_AF-A0A7V9ECU7-F1
#
_entry.id   AF-A0A7V9ECU7-F1
#
_cell.length_a   1.000
_cell.length_b   1.000
_cell.length_c   1.000
_cell.angle_alpha   90.00
_cell.angle_beta   90.00
_cell.angle_gamma   90.00
#
_symmetry.space_group_name_H-M   'P 1'
#
loop_
_entity.id
_entity.type
_entity.pdbx_description
1 polymer ?
#
loop_
_entity_poly.entity_id
_entity_poly.type
_entity_poly.pdbx_seq_one_letter_code
_entity_poly.pdbx_strand_id
1 'polypeptide(L)'
;MSGGRAFAAGAVGGFAVGRAITREQVRFARLSGSSIAGASAAGWVTDFLNAAYYRRAADRREVDDLRLAFAVLNTFWRHQGGRRLRGTDVALFHACFGRDRFFESDRSPRGTLSRGQLLEGAGRLIGDWFSDAYEDDARRAWGMVFATAEERERHDPADRLSLARVGALTPGVADGSEQTWHTYPPVEMPSPDRAISALTRTETWPDYTTEIGRFTPLRDSPLAGQTFEIEVAAGIAAGRPVFQRGYVTITRLVTPDDPGALRDYFAELEGGLARFGSDEPRAVPEGGEPIVGFDLTTHAGHFMGRGNNRLILYRHDDRTWVRAAGTWDPMPWHLDQAYRRAGRDAQHAFWGQGGDERLSMLHQLALRIAA
;
A
#
# COMPACT_ATOMS: atom_id res chain seq x y z
N MET A 1 -21.29 61.60 9.20
CA MET A 1 -21.92 61.08 7.97
C MET A 1 -21.08 59.93 7.46
N SER A 2 -21.76 58.79 7.31
CA SER A 2 -21.45 57.57 6.56
C SER A 2 -20.17 57.45 5.72
N GLY A 3 -19.57 56.26 5.77
CA GLY A 3 -18.94 55.66 4.60
C GLY A 3 -17.70 54.83 4.93
N GLY A 4 -17.85 53.51 4.99
CA GLY A 4 -16.82 52.56 5.40
C GLY A 4 -15.70 52.32 4.39
N ARG A 5 -14.68 51.57 4.82
CA ARG A 5 -14.22 50.33 4.19
C ARG A 5 -13.17 49.63 5.05
N ALA A 6 -13.22 48.31 4.95
CA ALA A 6 -12.58 47.33 5.79
C ALA A 6 -11.25 46.82 5.20
N PHE A 7 -10.42 46.25 6.09
CA PHE A 7 -9.47 45.16 5.89
C PHE A 7 -8.43 45.23 4.75
N ALA A 8 -7.17 45.40 5.14
CA ALA A 8 -6.00 44.83 4.46
C ALA A 8 -4.86 44.61 5.47
N ALA A 9 -4.90 43.49 6.21
CA ALA A 9 -3.74 42.98 6.95
C ALA A 9 -3.15 41.83 6.11
N GLY A 10 -2.34 42.19 5.13
CA GLY A 10 -1.61 41.27 4.26
C GLY A 10 -0.27 40.88 4.88
N ALA A 11 -0.11 39.58 5.13
CA ALA A 11 1.10 38.79 4.98
C ALA A 11 2.47 39.45 5.27
N VAL A 12 2.92 39.38 6.54
CA VAL A 12 4.36 39.28 6.87
C VAL A 12 4.48 38.47 8.16
N GLY A 13 5.12 37.29 8.10
CA GLY A 13 5.43 36.52 9.31
C GLY A 13 5.65 35.04 9.06
N GLY A 14 6.77 34.69 8.41
CA GLY A 14 7.09 33.29 8.14
C GLY A 14 8.55 33.03 7.80
N PHE A 15 9.50 33.78 8.36
CA PHE A 15 10.92 33.48 8.28
C PHE A 15 11.55 33.66 9.65
N ALA A 16 11.70 32.55 10.39
CA ALA A 16 12.76 32.25 11.36
C ALA A 16 12.30 31.24 12.42
N VAL A 17 12.22 29.96 12.05
CA VAL A 17 12.52 28.87 13.00
C VAL A 17 13.35 27.83 12.24
N GLY A 18 14.64 28.14 12.07
CA GLY A 18 15.65 27.16 11.70
C GLY A 18 15.92 26.24 12.89
N ARG A 19 15.00 25.32 13.18
CA ARG A 19 15.30 24.21 14.11
C ARG A 19 16.19 23.23 13.36
N ALA A 20 17.28 22.82 13.99
CA ALA A 20 18.16 21.77 13.50
C ALA A 20 17.32 20.53 13.19
N ILE A 21 17.08 20.28 11.90
CA ILE A 21 16.34 19.12 11.43
C ILE A 21 17.19 17.90 11.79
N THR A 22 16.71 17.04 12.67
CA THR A 22 17.44 15.83 13.04
C THR A 22 17.56 14.90 11.83
N ARG A 23 18.58 14.04 11.79
CA ARG A 23 18.72 13.04 10.71
C ARG A 23 17.46 12.19 10.53
N GLU A 24 16.69 11.99 11.59
CA GLU A 24 15.42 11.24 11.58
C GLU A 24 14.29 11.99 10.89
N GLN A 25 14.15 13.30 11.11
CA GLN A 25 13.17 14.12 10.42
C GLN A 25 13.45 14.23 8.91
N VAL A 26 14.73 14.31 8.51
CA VAL A 26 15.12 14.22 7.10
C VAL A 26 14.82 12.84 6.51
N ARG A 27 15.00 11.76 7.29
CA ARG A 27 14.62 10.40 6.86
C ARG A 27 13.11 10.27 6.69
N PHE A 28 12.31 10.83 7.59
CA PHE A 28 10.84 10.84 7.48
C PHE A 28 10.36 11.63 6.25
N ALA A 29 10.96 12.80 5.96
CA ALA A 29 10.62 13.55 4.75
C ALA A 29 10.98 12.79 3.44
N ARG A 30 11.95 11.86 3.47
CA ARG A 30 12.25 10.97 2.32
C ARG A 30 11.18 9.90 2.10
N LEU A 31 10.21 9.76 3.00
CA LEU A 31 9.10 8.80 2.91
C LEU A 31 7.89 9.36 2.18
N SER A 32 7.90 10.64 1.77
CA SER A 32 6.85 11.14 0.90
C SER A 32 7.08 10.68 -0.55
N GLY A 33 6.01 10.23 -1.20
CA GLY A 33 5.99 9.88 -2.62
C GLY A 33 6.30 8.41 -2.91
N SER A 34 6.45 8.11 -4.20
CA SER A 34 6.58 6.75 -4.73
C SER A 34 8.01 6.46 -5.23
N SER A 35 8.41 5.20 -5.34
CA SER A 35 9.67 4.83 -6.02
C SER A 35 9.68 5.22 -7.51
N ILE A 36 8.50 5.21 -8.15
CA ILE A 36 8.36 5.54 -9.58
C ILE A 36 8.18 7.04 -9.85
N ALA A 37 7.87 7.86 -8.85
CA ALA A 37 7.62 9.29 -9.01
C ALA A 37 8.68 10.16 -8.33
N GLY A 38 9.31 11.05 -9.09
CA GLY A 38 10.18 12.09 -8.55
C GLY A 38 9.37 13.17 -7.82
N ALA A 39 10.07 13.98 -7.01
CA ALA A 39 9.42 15.06 -6.24
C ALA A 39 8.64 16.05 -7.14
N SER A 40 9.14 16.34 -8.35
CA SER A 40 8.45 17.20 -9.32
C SER A 40 7.21 16.57 -9.96
N ALA A 41 7.01 15.25 -9.83
CA ALA A 41 5.82 14.56 -10.32
C ALA A 41 4.72 14.42 -9.27
N ALA A 42 5.03 14.62 -7.98
CA ALA A 42 4.10 14.35 -6.88
C ALA A 42 2.75 15.07 -7.04
N GLY A 43 2.77 16.34 -7.44
CA GLY A 43 1.55 17.13 -7.62
C GLY A 43 0.62 16.58 -8.69
N TRP A 44 1.15 16.25 -9.87
CA TRP A 44 0.31 15.78 -10.98
C TRP A 44 -0.09 14.31 -10.83
N VAL A 45 0.77 13.46 -10.27
CA VAL A 45 0.41 12.07 -9.94
C VAL A 45 -0.74 12.05 -8.93
N THR A 46 -0.66 12.89 -7.90
CA THR A 46 -1.73 13.03 -6.90
C THR A 46 -3.01 13.57 -7.53
N ASP A 47 -2.93 14.56 -8.44
CA ASP A 47 -4.10 15.07 -9.16
C ASP A 47 -4.75 14.01 -10.07
N PHE A 48 -3.94 13.18 -10.74
CA PHE A 48 -4.44 12.04 -11.54
C PHE A 48 -5.17 11.01 -10.67
N LEU A 49 -4.56 10.56 -9.56
CA LEU A 49 -5.19 9.62 -8.62
C LEU A 49 -6.45 10.21 -7.97
N ASN A 50 -6.45 11.52 -7.66
CA ASN A 50 -7.64 12.21 -7.19
C ASN A 50 -8.76 12.19 -8.23
N ALA A 51 -8.45 12.50 -9.49
CA ALA A 51 -9.43 12.47 -10.56
C ALA A 51 -10.01 11.06 -10.79
N ALA A 52 -9.16 10.03 -10.75
CA ALA A 52 -9.54 8.64 -10.93
C ALA A 52 -10.40 8.08 -9.80
N TYR A 53 -10.14 8.50 -8.56
CA TYR A 53 -10.74 7.88 -7.37
C TYR A 53 -11.18 8.87 -6.28
N TYR A 54 -10.24 9.56 -5.61
CA TYR A 54 -10.55 10.26 -4.35
C TYR A 54 -11.46 11.49 -4.47
N ARG A 55 -11.56 12.12 -5.65
CA ARG A 55 -12.48 13.23 -5.91
C ARG A 55 -13.89 12.74 -6.26
N ARG A 56 -14.05 11.46 -6.59
CA ARG A 56 -15.38 10.87 -6.85
C ARG A 56 -16.15 10.75 -5.54
N ALA A 57 -17.47 10.86 -5.67
CA ALA A 57 -18.40 10.61 -4.57
C ALA A 57 -18.21 9.18 -4.04
N ALA A 58 -18.35 8.99 -2.73
CA ALA A 58 -17.97 7.75 -2.05
C ALA A 58 -18.77 6.53 -2.52
N ASP A 59 -20.00 6.73 -2.99
CA ASP A 59 -20.91 5.74 -3.59
C ASP A 59 -20.52 5.35 -5.02
N ARG A 60 -19.59 6.08 -5.64
CA ARG A 60 -19.09 5.82 -7.01
C ARG A 60 -17.63 5.39 -7.02
N ARG A 61 -17.04 5.11 -5.86
CA ARG A 61 -15.63 4.72 -5.73
C ARG A 61 -15.51 3.20 -5.81
N GLU A 62 -14.90 2.74 -6.89
CA GLU A 62 -14.54 1.34 -7.09
C GLU A 62 -13.03 1.18 -6.92
N VAL A 63 -12.59 0.33 -5.99
CA VAL A 63 -11.15 0.14 -5.72
C VAL A 63 -10.41 -0.38 -6.95
N ASP A 64 -11.10 -1.10 -7.83
CA ASP A 64 -10.53 -1.52 -9.11
C ASP A 64 -10.19 -0.34 -10.04
N ASP A 65 -10.93 0.78 -9.98
CA ASP A 65 -10.57 1.98 -10.75
C ASP A 65 -9.30 2.65 -10.19
N LEU A 66 -9.03 2.52 -8.89
CA LEU A 66 -7.76 2.95 -8.28
C LEU A 66 -6.60 2.03 -8.72
N ARG A 67 -6.83 0.72 -8.77
CA ARG A 67 -5.85 -0.26 -9.31
C ARG A 67 -5.53 0.03 -10.76
N LEU A 68 -6.54 0.28 -11.58
CA LEU A 68 -6.40 0.68 -12.97
C LEU A 68 -5.56 1.96 -13.10
N ALA A 69 -5.86 2.99 -12.32
CA ALA A 69 -5.08 4.23 -12.33
C ALA A 69 -3.60 3.99 -11.95
N PHE A 70 -3.34 3.15 -10.94
CA PHE A 70 -1.98 2.76 -10.61
C PHE A 70 -1.32 1.93 -11.71
N ALA A 71 -2.06 1.05 -12.38
CA ALA A 71 -1.58 0.24 -13.49
C ALA A 71 -1.15 1.13 -14.67
N VAL A 72 -1.95 2.15 -15.01
CA VAL A 72 -1.59 3.17 -16.01
C VAL A 72 -0.28 3.87 -15.63
N LEU A 73 -0.14 4.33 -14.38
CA LEU A 73 1.08 5.01 -13.92
C LEU A 73 2.31 4.10 -13.97
N ASN A 74 2.21 2.85 -13.53
CA ASN A 74 3.35 1.92 -13.50
C ASN A 74 3.71 1.46 -14.93
N THR A 75 2.72 1.17 -15.79
CA THR A 75 2.98 0.81 -17.20
C THR A 75 3.60 1.97 -17.96
N PHE A 76 3.13 3.21 -17.75
CA PHE A 76 3.74 4.39 -18.35
C PHE A 76 5.17 4.62 -17.83
N TRP A 77 5.42 4.46 -16.53
CA TRP A 77 6.77 4.52 -15.97
C TRP A 77 7.72 3.52 -16.63
N ARG A 78 7.28 2.27 -16.85
CA ARG A 78 8.04 1.25 -17.60
C ARG A 78 8.31 1.70 -19.03
N HIS A 79 7.30 2.19 -19.75
CA HIS A 79 7.45 2.68 -21.14
C HIS A 79 8.44 3.84 -21.26
N GLN A 80 8.57 4.66 -20.22
CA GLN A 80 9.57 5.74 -20.15
C GLN A 80 10.98 5.23 -19.79
N GLY A 81 11.24 3.93 -19.92
CA GLY A 81 12.54 3.30 -19.65
C GLY A 81 12.84 3.15 -18.16
N GLY A 82 11.81 3.09 -17.31
CA GLY A 82 11.99 2.88 -15.87
C GLY A 82 12.62 4.06 -15.12
N ARG A 83 12.83 5.23 -15.75
CA ARG A 83 13.26 6.43 -15.00
C ARG A 83 12.13 6.95 -14.12
N ARG A 84 12.44 7.55 -12.97
CA ARG A 84 11.42 8.26 -12.18
C ARG A 84 10.66 9.28 -13.04
N LEU A 85 9.34 9.27 -12.90
CA LEU A 85 8.43 10.25 -13.48
C LEU A 85 8.78 11.65 -12.96
N ARG A 86 8.67 12.66 -13.82
CA ARG A 86 9.06 14.05 -13.57
C ARG A 86 7.89 14.99 -13.86
N GLY A 87 8.03 16.24 -13.43
CA GLY A 87 7.05 17.29 -13.77
C GLY A 87 6.84 17.46 -15.27
N THR A 88 7.87 17.21 -16.09
CA THR A 88 7.79 17.30 -17.57
C THR A 88 6.91 16.23 -18.20
N ASP A 89 6.66 15.10 -17.52
CA ASP A 89 5.81 14.03 -18.04
C ASP A 89 4.31 14.38 -17.99
N VAL A 90 3.95 15.45 -17.26
CA VAL A 90 2.55 15.87 -17.08
C VAL A 90 1.88 16.28 -18.39
N ALA A 91 2.64 16.80 -19.36
CA ALA A 91 2.09 17.23 -20.64
C ALA A 91 1.46 16.06 -21.41
N LEU A 92 2.10 14.88 -21.36
CA LEU A 92 1.57 13.66 -21.98
C LEU A 92 0.29 13.20 -21.30
N PHE A 93 0.25 13.19 -19.96
CA PHE A 93 -0.97 12.88 -19.22
C PHE A 93 -2.10 13.87 -19.50
N HIS A 94 -1.82 15.17 -19.58
CA HIS A 94 -2.85 16.16 -19.93
C HIS A 94 -3.37 15.98 -21.35
N ALA A 95 -2.51 15.66 -22.32
CA ALA A 95 -2.95 15.36 -23.68
C ALA A 95 -3.87 14.13 -23.72
N CYS A 96 -3.58 13.10 -22.92
CA CYS A 96 -4.33 11.85 -22.93
C CYS A 96 -5.57 11.84 -22.02
N PHE A 97 -5.60 12.58 -20.92
CA PHE A 97 -6.70 12.53 -19.93
C PHE A 97 -7.34 13.90 -19.63
N GLY A 98 -6.71 14.99 -20.05
CA GLY A 98 -7.12 16.34 -19.65
C GLY A 98 -8.44 16.80 -20.28
N ARG A 99 -8.67 16.47 -21.56
CA ARG A 99 -9.90 16.84 -22.26
C ARG A 99 -11.12 16.19 -21.59
N ASP A 100 -11.08 14.88 -21.49
CA ASP A 100 -12.13 14.03 -20.93
C ASP A 100 -12.48 14.46 -19.50
N ARG A 101 -11.46 14.81 -18.71
CA ARG A 101 -11.62 15.25 -17.32
C ARG A 101 -12.32 16.60 -17.18
N PHE A 102 -12.09 17.55 -18.08
CA PHE A 102 -12.50 18.95 -17.88
C PHE A 102 -13.64 19.43 -18.77
N PHE A 103 -13.86 18.77 -19.90
CA PHE A 103 -14.82 19.21 -20.92
C PHE A 103 -15.91 18.19 -21.21
N GLU A 104 -15.72 16.90 -20.89
CA GLU A 104 -16.68 15.82 -21.16
C GLU A 104 -17.40 15.40 -19.87
N SER A 105 -18.30 16.29 -19.42
CA SER A 105 -19.01 16.12 -18.14
C SER A 105 -20.25 15.22 -18.20
N ASP A 106 -20.57 14.69 -19.38
CA ASP A 106 -21.66 13.76 -19.62
C ASP A 106 -21.35 12.36 -19.05
N ARG A 107 -20.08 11.95 -19.09
CA ARG A 107 -19.62 10.62 -18.62
C ARG A 107 -19.17 10.61 -17.16
N SER A 108 -18.60 11.72 -16.67
CA SER A 108 -18.20 11.87 -15.28
C SER A 108 -18.28 13.32 -14.80
N PRO A 109 -18.43 13.59 -13.49
CA PRO A 109 -18.34 14.95 -12.96
C PRO A 109 -17.05 15.67 -13.39
N ARG A 110 -17.16 16.98 -13.63
CA ARG A 110 -16.00 17.80 -14.02
C ARG A 110 -14.86 17.65 -13.01
N GLY A 111 -13.67 17.36 -13.51
CA GLY A 111 -12.48 17.14 -12.70
C GLY A 111 -12.31 15.69 -12.23
N THR A 112 -13.19 14.77 -12.58
CA THR A 112 -13.05 13.32 -12.32
C THR A 112 -12.83 12.54 -13.61
N LEU A 113 -12.49 11.25 -13.48
CA LEU A 113 -12.37 10.31 -14.59
C LEU A 113 -13.24 9.09 -14.27
N SER A 114 -14.10 8.70 -15.22
CA SER A 114 -14.77 7.40 -15.18
C SER A 114 -13.80 6.28 -15.59
N ARG A 115 -14.17 5.02 -15.31
CA ARG A 115 -13.42 3.84 -15.79
C ARG A 115 -13.17 3.87 -17.30
N GLY A 116 -14.22 4.17 -18.09
CA GLY A 116 -14.10 4.26 -19.54
C GLY A 116 -13.10 5.33 -19.99
N GLN A 117 -13.13 6.51 -19.35
CA GLN A 117 -12.16 7.57 -19.62
C GLN A 117 -10.72 7.19 -19.20
N LEU A 118 -10.56 6.39 -18.14
CA LEU A 118 -9.25 5.84 -17.76
C LEU A 118 -8.71 4.88 -18.82
N LEU A 119 -9.53 3.94 -19.31
CA LEU A 119 -9.13 2.96 -20.33
C LEU A 119 -8.83 3.63 -21.67
N GLU A 120 -9.68 4.55 -22.13
CA GLU A 120 -9.47 5.29 -23.38
C GLU A 120 -8.22 6.19 -23.31
N GLY A 121 -8.03 6.90 -22.20
CA GLY A 121 -6.84 7.71 -21.98
C GLY A 121 -5.57 6.87 -21.89
N ALA A 122 -5.64 5.69 -21.27
CA ALA A 122 -4.53 4.73 -21.24
C ALA A 122 -4.21 4.20 -22.65
N GLY A 123 -5.25 3.92 -23.45
CA GLY A 123 -5.13 3.56 -24.86
C GLY A 123 -4.35 4.61 -25.66
N ARG A 124 -4.64 5.90 -25.44
CA ARG A 124 -3.90 7.00 -26.08
C ARG A 124 -2.48 7.20 -25.53
N LEU A 125 -2.27 6.96 -24.24
CA LEU A 125 -0.99 7.21 -23.58
C LEU A 125 0.04 6.10 -23.82
N ILE A 126 -0.42 4.85 -23.82
CA ILE A 126 0.43 3.64 -23.78
C ILE A 126 0.28 2.83 -25.06
N GLY A 127 -0.95 2.64 -25.52
CA GLY A 127 -1.28 1.88 -26.73
C GLY A 127 -2.69 1.31 -26.66
N ASP A 128 -3.33 1.18 -27.82
CA ASP A 128 -4.71 0.66 -27.98
C ASP A 128 -4.93 -0.72 -27.37
N TRP A 129 -3.88 -1.55 -27.29
CA TRP A 129 -3.86 -2.84 -26.63
C TRP A 129 -4.11 -2.80 -25.10
N PHE A 130 -3.95 -1.64 -24.45
CA PHE A 130 -3.94 -1.55 -22.99
C PHE A 130 -5.24 -2.04 -22.35
N SER A 131 -6.40 -1.71 -22.93
CA SER A 131 -7.70 -2.08 -22.35
C SER A 131 -7.85 -3.60 -22.30
N ASP A 132 -7.66 -4.26 -23.44
CA ASP A 132 -7.78 -5.73 -23.54
C ASP A 132 -6.73 -6.43 -22.67
N ALA A 133 -5.52 -5.88 -22.59
CA ALA A 133 -4.46 -6.42 -21.74
C ALA A 133 -4.72 -6.20 -20.24
N TYR A 134 -5.38 -5.11 -19.86
CA TYR A 134 -5.78 -4.90 -18.48
C TYR A 134 -6.87 -5.89 -18.07
N GLU A 135 -7.65 -6.47 -18.96
CA GLU A 135 -8.64 -7.49 -18.57
C GLU A 135 -8.04 -8.90 -18.49
N ASP A 136 -6.82 -9.08 -18.98
CA ASP A 136 -6.14 -10.38 -19.08
C ASP A 136 -5.11 -10.58 -17.95
N ASP A 137 -5.42 -11.49 -17.02
CA ASP A 137 -4.53 -11.88 -15.92
C ASP A 137 -3.17 -12.38 -16.40
N ALA A 138 -3.08 -13.01 -17.58
CA ALA A 138 -1.81 -13.48 -18.11
C ALA A 138 -0.89 -12.33 -18.54
N ARG A 139 -1.45 -11.12 -18.74
CA ARG A 139 -0.76 -9.89 -19.16
C ARG A 139 -0.67 -8.84 -18.05
N ARG A 140 -1.08 -9.17 -16.82
CA ARG A 140 -0.95 -8.28 -15.64
C ARG A 140 -0.03 -8.87 -14.60
N ALA A 141 0.84 -8.04 -14.04
CA ALA A 141 1.69 -8.37 -12.90
C ALA A 141 2.41 -7.12 -12.36
N TRP A 142 2.83 -7.14 -11.10
CA TRP A 142 3.53 -6.04 -10.40
C TRP A 142 2.77 -4.70 -10.46
N GLY A 143 1.44 -4.76 -10.61
CA GLY A 143 0.59 -3.59 -10.81
C GLY A 143 0.88 -2.88 -12.12
N MET A 144 1.28 -3.62 -13.16
CA MET A 144 1.53 -3.20 -14.53
C MET A 144 0.74 -4.07 -15.49
N VAL A 145 0.54 -3.52 -16.69
CA VAL A 145 -0.04 -4.18 -17.86
C VAL A 145 1.01 -4.29 -18.96
N PHE A 146 1.07 -5.45 -19.60
CA PHE A 146 2.00 -5.79 -20.68
C PHE A 146 1.25 -6.03 -21.98
N ALA A 147 1.86 -5.70 -23.13
CA ALA A 147 1.19 -5.91 -24.41
C ALA A 147 0.95 -7.41 -24.69
N THR A 148 1.90 -8.25 -24.25
CA THR A 148 1.87 -9.71 -24.40
C THR A 148 2.30 -10.41 -23.11
N ALA A 149 1.92 -11.69 -22.96
CA ALA A 149 2.39 -12.51 -21.84
C ALA A 149 3.91 -12.72 -21.87
N GLU A 150 4.49 -12.80 -23.06
CA GLU A 150 5.94 -12.95 -23.25
C GLU A 150 6.71 -11.69 -22.79
N GLU A 151 6.15 -10.49 -22.97
CA GLU A 151 6.72 -9.28 -22.39
C GLU A 151 6.66 -9.26 -20.87
N ARG A 152 5.56 -9.77 -20.29
CA ARG A 152 5.41 -9.91 -18.84
C ARG A 152 6.48 -10.84 -18.27
N GLU A 153 6.71 -11.98 -18.90
CA GLU A 153 7.71 -12.96 -18.45
C GLU A 153 9.14 -12.42 -18.47
N ARG A 154 9.45 -11.50 -19.39
CA ARG A 154 10.78 -10.86 -19.49
C ARG A 154 10.97 -9.70 -18.51
N HIS A 155 9.94 -9.28 -17.78
CA HIS A 155 10.04 -8.13 -16.91
C HIS A 155 10.89 -8.44 -15.67
N ASP A 156 11.91 -7.62 -15.43
CA ASP A 156 12.67 -7.68 -14.18
C ASP A 156 12.08 -6.70 -13.15
N PRO A 157 11.41 -7.17 -12.09
CA PRO A 157 10.89 -6.30 -11.03
C PRO A 157 11.99 -5.57 -10.24
N ALA A 158 13.26 -6.01 -10.31
CA ALA A 158 14.38 -5.34 -9.68
C ALA A 158 14.72 -3.97 -10.31
N ASP A 159 14.19 -3.66 -11.50
CA ASP A 159 14.29 -2.32 -12.10
C ASP A 159 13.75 -1.25 -11.13
N ARG A 160 12.63 -1.55 -10.45
CA ARG A 160 12.02 -0.65 -9.47
C ARG A 160 12.88 -0.53 -8.21
N LEU A 161 13.57 -1.60 -7.82
CA LEU A 161 14.46 -1.61 -6.65
C LEU A 161 15.63 -0.63 -6.81
N SER A 162 16.16 -0.47 -8.02
CA SER A 162 17.24 0.49 -8.31
C SER A 162 16.85 1.94 -7.96
N LEU A 163 15.56 2.25 -8.04
CA LEU A 163 14.99 3.55 -7.66
C LEU A 163 14.58 3.59 -6.20
N ALA A 164 14.28 2.44 -5.60
CA ALA A 164 13.85 2.34 -4.22
C ALA A 164 15.03 2.65 -3.30
N ARG A 165 14.78 3.47 -2.27
CA ARG A 165 15.79 3.80 -1.26
C ARG A 165 15.62 2.87 -0.06
N VAL A 166 15.77 1.57 -0.31
CA VAL A 166 15.59 0.54 0.71
C VAL A 166 16.73 0.64 1.72
N GLY A 167 16.39 0.99 2.97
CA GLY A 167 17.35 1.04 4.07
C GLY A 167 17.76 -0.35 4.57
N ALA A 168 18.62 -0.42 5.59
CA ALA A 168 18.89 -1.68 6.27
C ALA A 168 17.63 -2.24 6.95
N LEU A 169 17.53 -3.56 7.15
CA LEU A 169 16.48 -4.15 7.97
C LEU A 169 16.55 -3.62 9.41
N THR A 170 15.39 -3.36 9.99
CA THR A 170 15.23 -2.86 11.36
C THR A 170 14.20 -3.69 12.12
N PRO A 171 14.51 -4.97 12.42
CA PRO A 171 13.66 -5.77 13.29
C PRO A 171 13.55 -5.10 14.68
N GLY A 172 12.47 -5.42 15.41
CA GLY A 172 12.33 -5.01 16.80
C GLY A 172 13.51 -5.51 17.64
N VAL A 173 14.04 -4.65 18.51
CA VAL A 173 15.17 -4.97 19.40
C VAL A 173 14.93 -4.56 20.85
N ALA A 174 13.85 -3.82 21.12
CA ALA A 174 13.45 -3.54 22.49
C ALA A 174 13.03 -4.83 23.20
N ASP A 175 13.04 -4.81 24.53
CA ASP A 175 12.51 -5.93 25.30
C ASP A 175 11.02 -6.13 24.97
N GLY A 176 10.54 -7.37 25.01
CA GLY A 176 9.15 -7.69 24.70
C GLY A 176 8.15 -6.90 25.54
N SER A 177 8.50 -6.54 26.78
CA SER A 177 7.67 -5.72 27.67
C SER A 177 7.61 -4.22 27.30
N GLU A 178 8.56 -3.75 26.50
CA GLU A 178 8.59 -2.37 25.98
C GLU A 178 7.98 -2.28 24.57
N GLN A 179 7.94 -3.41 23.86
CA GLN A 179 7.32 -3.48 22.55
C GLN A 179 5.81 -3.33 22.64
N THR A 180 5.24 -2.71 21.63
CA THR A 180 3.80 -2.79 21.41
C THR A 180 3.49 -4.08 20.66
N TRP A 181 2.54 -4.83 21.17
CA TRP A 181 2.00 -6.06 20.57
C TRP A 181 0.56 -5.79 20.15
N HIS A 182 0.19 -6.21 18.94
CA HIS A 182 -1.17 -6.05 18.45
C HIS A 182 -1.57 -7.20 17.54
N THR A 183 -2.83 -7.60 17.64
CA THR A 183 -3.50 -8.47 16.67
C THR A 183 -4.61 -7.71 15.98
N TYR A 184 -4.91 -8.10 14.75
CA TYR A 184 -6.00 -7.51 13.97
C TYR A 184 -7.14 -8.52 13.81
N PRO A 185 -8.38 -8.07 13.59
CA PRO A 185 -9.49 -8.98 13.33
C PRO A 185 -9.18 -9.94 12.17
N PRO A 186 -9.49 -11.23 12.30
CA PRO A 186 -9.26 -12.18 11.22
C PRO A 186 -10.29 -11.98 10.09
N VAL A 187 -9.90 -12.33 8.88
CA VAL A 187 -10.77 -12.35 7.70
C VAL A 187 -10.90 -13.78 7.19
N GLU A 188 -12.13 -14.21 6.95
CA GLU A 188 -12.42 -15.54 6.42
C GLU A 188 -11.92 -15.66 4.97
N MET A 189 -11.17 -16.73 4.69
CA MET A 189 -10.65 -17.04 3.36
C MET A 189 -11.48 -18.18 2.75
N PRO A 190 -11.80 -18.13 1.45
CA PRO A 190 -12.53 -19.19 0.76
C PRO A 190 -11.85 -20.57 0.81
N SER A 191 -10.52 -20.60 0.80
CA SER A 191 -9.72 -21.83 0.78
C SER A 191 -8.30 -21.57 1.26
N PRO A 192 -7.68 -22.50 2.02
CA PRO A 192 -6.30 -22.37 2.43
C PRO A 192 -5.35 -22.43 1.24
N ASP A 193 -5.56 -23.36 0.29
CA ASP A 193 -4.70 -23.52 -0.88
C ASP A 193 -4.74 -22.29 -1.79
N ARG A 194 -5.93 -21.71 -1.99
CA ARG A 194 -6.08 -20.47 -2.78
C ARG A 194 -5.40 -19.30 -2.08
N ALA A 195 -5.52 -19.18 -0.76
CA ALA A 195 -4.85 -18.13 0.00
C ALA A 195 -3.32 -18.28 -0.07
N ILE A 196 -2.79 -19.49 0.11
CA ILE A 196 -1.35 -19.78 0.00
C ILE A 196 -0.85 -19.45 -1.41
N SER A 197 -1.53 -19.91 -2.45
CA SER A 197 -1.17 -19.63 -3.85
C SER A 197 -1.16 -18.12 -4.14
N ALA A 198 -2.18 -17.39 -3.68
CA ALA A 198 -2.28 -15.95 -3.87
C ALA A 198 -1.22 -15.15 -3.11
N LEU A 199 -0.81 -15.62 -1.92
CA LEU A 199 0.24 -15.00 -1.12
C LEU A 199 1.63 -15.26 -1.70
N THR A 200 1.89 -16.45 -2.26
CA THR A 200 3.19 -16.81 -2.83
C THR A 200 3.45 -16.21 -4.22
N ARG A 201 2.40 -15.92 -5.00
CA ARG A 201 2.48 -15.13 -6.24
C ARG A 201 2.60 -13.64 -5.96
N THR A 202 3.79 -13.22 -5.55
CA THR A 202 4.02 -11.84 -5.09
C THR A 202 3.74 -10.79 -6.17
N GLU A 203 3.85 -11.17 -7.44
CA GLU A 203 3.53 -10.33 -8.59
C GLU A 203 2.06 -9.91 -8.65
N THR A 204 1.13 -10.61 -7.98
CA THR A 204 -0.30 -10.24 -7.94
C THR A 204 -0.70 -9.46 -6.70
N TRP A 205 0.22 -9.18 -5.77
CA TRP A 205 -0.09 -8.39 -4.57
C TRP A 205 -0.66 -6.99 -4.82
N PRO A 206 -0.27 -6.28 -5.89
CA PRO A 206 -0.92 -5.03 -6.27
C PRO A 206 -2.41 -5.16 -6.57
N ASP A 207 -2.90 -6.35 -6.91
CA ASP A 207 -4.34 -6.60 -7.12
C ASP A 207 -5.13 -6.63 -5.81
N TYR A 208 -4.45 -6.69 -4.66
CA TYR A 208 -5.06 -6.60 -3.33
C TYR A 208 -5.00 -5.16 -2.78
N THR A 209 -4.62 -4.18 -3.62
CA THR A 209 -4.62 -2.75 -3.27
C THR A 209 -5.96 -2.32 -2.69
N THR A 210 -5.91 -1.43 -1.72
CA THR A 210 -7.06 -0.82 -1.04
C THR A 210 -7.09 0.70 -1.27
N GLU A 211 -8.13 1.37 -0.81
CA GLU A 211 -8.21 2.83 -0.79
C GLU A 211 -7.11 3.48 0.07
N ILE A 212 -6.60 2.79 1.09
CA ILE A 212 -5.66 3.36 2.05
C ILE A 212 -4.24 2.83 1.93
N GLY A 213 -4.01 1.77 1.16
CA GLY A 213 -2.66 1.30 0.90
C GLY A 213 -2.51 0.14 -0.07
N ARG A 214 -1.26 -0.11 -0.46
CA ARG A 214 -0.86 -1.18 -1.37
C ARG A 214 0.54 -1.70 -1.09
N PHE A 215 0.79 -2.93 -1.51
CA PHE A 215 2.10 -3.57 -1.51
C PHE A 215 2.57 -3.76 -2.95
N THR A 216 3.76 -3.27 -3.26
CA THR A 216 4.41 -3.50 -4.55
C THR A 216 5.68 -4.32 -4.37
N PRO A 217 5.76 -5.56 -4.88
CA PRO A 217 7.01 -6.33 -4.91
C PRO A 217 8.15 -5.59 -5.61
N LEU A 218 9.37 -5.69 -5.07
CA LEU A 218 10.58 -5.03 -5.59
C LEU A 218 11.69 -6.01 -6.00
N ARG A 219 11.52 -7.30 -5.78
CA ARG A 219 12.52 -8.32 -6.11
C ARG A 219 11.90 -9.38 -7.00
N ASP A 220 12.75 -10.00 -7.81
CA ASP A 220 12.47 -11.29 -8.42
C ASP A 220 12.94 -12.38 -7.44
N SER A 221 12.13 -12.62 -6.42
CA SER A 221 12.39 -13.67 -5.45
C SER A 221 11.11 -14.40 -5.08
N PRO A 222 11.22 -15.66 -4.60
CA PRO A 222 10.13 -16.30 -3.90
C PRO A 222 9.62 -15.46 -2.73
N LEU A 223 8.51 -15.86 -2.14
CA LEU A 223 7.92 -15.15 -0.99
C LEU A 223 8.96 -14.87 0.11
N ALA A 224 9.78 -15.85 0.48
CA ALA A 224 10.88 -15.66 1.41
C ALA A 224 11.98 -14.78 0.80
N GLY A 225 12.34 -13.70 1.49
CA GLY A 225 13.30 -12.69 1.01
C GLY A 225 12.69 -11.60 0.13
N GLN A 226 11.39 -11.70 -0.21
CA GLN A 226 10.73 -10.68 -1.01
C GLN A 226 10.66 -9.34 -0.26
N THR A 227 11.13 -8.28 -0.91
CA THR A 227 10.96 -6.90 -0.43
C THR A 227 9.75 -6.26 -1.09
N PHE A 228 8.90 -5.59 -0.31
CA PHE A 228 7.77 -4.81 -0.79
C PHE A 228 7.95 -3.34 -0.48
N GLU A 229 7.58 -2.48 -1.44
CA GLU A 229 7.22 -1.09 -1.18
C GLU A 229 5.78 -1.06 -0.68
N ILE A 230 5.57 -0.47 0.49
CA ILE A 230 4.24 -0.19 1.04
C ILE A 230 3.96 1.27 0.75
N GLU A 231 2.88 1.56 0.03
CA GLU A 231 2.38 2.93 -0.10
C GLU A 231 1.08 3.05 0.69
N VAL A 232 1.00 4.06 1.55
CA VAL A 232 -0.17 4.35 2.41
C VAL A 232 -0.69 5.73 2.05
N ALA A 233 -2.00 5.84 1.86
CA ALA A 233 -2.69 7.10 1.63
C ALA A 233 -3.30 7.61 2.94
N ALA A 234 -2.79 8.75 3.42
CA ALA A 234 -3.32 9.46 4.59
C ALA A 234 -4.15 10.69 4.17
N GLY A 235 -5.04 11.18 5.02
CA GLY A 235 -5.78 12.43 4.75
C GLY A 235 -6.90 12.32 3.70
N ILE A 236 -7.34 11.09 3.40
CA ILE A 236 -8.38 10.80 2.41
C ILE A 236 -9.73 11.45 2.79
N ALA A 237 -10.11 11.41 4.08
CA ALA A 237 -11.34 12.03 4.57
C ALA A 237 -11.39 13.55 4.31
N ALA A 238 -10.24 14.21 4.20
CA ALA A 238 -10.13 15.63 3.87
C ALA A 238 -10.11 15.91 2.35
N GLY A 239 -10.28 14.87 1.51
CA GLY A 239 -10.21 14.97 0.04
C GLY A 239 -8.81 15.30 -0.50
N ARG A 240 -7.77 15.11 0.32
CA ARG A 240 -6.38 15.47 0.01
C ARG A 240 -5.45 14.33 0.41
N PRO A 241 -5.44 13.22 -0.34
CA PRO A 241 -4.58 12.09 -0.02
C PRO A 241 -3.11 12.52 -0.08
N VAL A 242 -2.36 12.14 0.95
CA VAL A 242 -0.92 12.24 1.01
C VAL A 242 -0.36 10.83 1.04
N PHE A 243 0.46 10.50 0.04
CA PHE A 243 1.08 9.19 -0.08
C PHE A 243 2.39 9.14 0.68
N GLN A 244 2.46 8.23 1.64
CA GLN A 244 3.66 7.86 2.37
C GLN A 244 4.14 6.50 1.87
N ARG A 245 5.44 6.27 1.93
CA ARG A 245 6.04 4.97 1.63
C ARG A 245 6.80 4.38 2.80
N GLY A 246 6.79 3.05 2.88
CA GLY A 246 7.64 2.23 3.72
C GLY A 246 8.17 1.04 2.93
N TYR A 247 9.15 0.33 3.48
CA TYR A 247 9.62 -0.93 2.91
C TYR A 247 9.60 -2.01 3.98
N VAL A 248 9.21 -3.21 3.59
CA VAL A 248 9.29 -4.43 4.40
C VAL A 248 9.91 -5.55 3.59
N THR A 249 10.56 -6.50 4.25
CA THR A 249 11.01 -7.76 3.63
C THR A 249 10.48 -8.94 4.41
N ILE A 250 10.10 -10.00 3.70
CA ILE A 250 9.75 -11.27 4.34
C ILE A 250 11.03 -11.95 4.80
N THR A 251 11.28 -11.94 6.10
CA THR A 251 12.53 -12.47 6.70
C THR A 251 12.40 -13.87 7.27
N ARG A 252 11.16 -14.30 7.54
CA ARG A 252 10.84 -15.65 8.03
C ARG A 252 9.58 -16.12 7.35
N LEU A 253 9.55 -17.37 6.92
CA LEU A 253 8.41 -18.06 6.34
C LEU A 253 8.40 -19.47 6.92
N VAL A 254 7.26 -19.88 7.48
CA VAL A 254 7.03 -21.24 7.97
C VAL A 254 5.80 -21.82 7.27
N THR A 255 5.93 -23.05 6.79
CA THR A 255 4.90 -23.75 5.99
C THR A 255 4.66 -25.15 6.57
N PRO A 256 3.60 -25.86 6.13
CA PRO A 256 3.35 -27.25 6.54
C PRO A 256 4.47 -28.24 6.17
N ASP A 257 5.38 -27.86 5.26
CA ASP A 257 6.52 -28.70 4.86
C ASP A 257 7.56 -28.85 5.99
N ASP A 258 7.56 -27.92 6.96
CA ASP A 258 8.33 -28.02 8.20
C ASP A 258 7.41 -27.84 9.43
N PRO A 259 6.71 -28.91 9.85
CA PRO A 259 5.80 -28.86 11.00
C PRO A 259 6.49 -28.47 12.32
N GLY A 260 7.79 -28.71 12.44
CA GLY A 260 8.58 -28.33 13.62
C GLY A 260 8.75 -26.82 13.69
N ALA A 261 9.29 -26.22 12.62
CA ALA A 261 9.46 -24.78 12.53
C ALA A 261 8.13 -24.02 12.62
N LEU A 262 7.06 -24.58 12.03
CA LEU A 262 5.70 -24.02 12.14
C LEU A 262 5.22 -23.98 13.59
N ARG A 263 5.35 -25.10 14.32
CA ARG A 263 4.95 -25.15 15.74
C ARG A 263 5.76 -24.17 16.59
N ASP A 264 7.07 -24.14 16.41
CA ASP A 264 7.96 -23.28 17.20
C ASP A 264 7.67 -21.80 16.94
N TYR A 265 7.41 -21.42 15.67
CA TYR A 265 7.01 -20.06 15.31
C TYR A 265 5.71 -19.61 15.99
N PHE A 266 4.67 -20.44 15.95
CA PHE A 266 3.39 -20.09 16.59
C PHE A 266 3.48 -20.14 18.12
N ALA A 267 4.27 -21.05 18.70
CA ALA A 267 4.53 -21.06 20.13
C ALA A 267 5.25 -19.79 20.61
N GLU A 268 6.24 -19.30 19.84
CA GLU A 268 6.93 -18.04 20.09
C GLU A 268 5.96 -16.85 20.05
N LEU A 269 5.12 -16.77 18.99
CA LEU A 269 4.15 -15.69 18.82
C LEU A 269 3.09 -15.67 19.94
N GLU A 270 2.48 -16.82 20.22
CA GLU A 270 1.46 -16.95 21.26
C GLU A 270 2.04 -16.69 22.66
N GLY A 271 3.25 -17.19 22.94
CA GLY A 271 3.94 -16.93 24.20
C GLY A 271 4.26 -15.44 24.39
N GLY A 272 4.66 -14.76 23.31
CA GLY A 272 4.87 -13.31 23.30
C GLY A 272 3.59 -12.52 23.57
N LEU A 273 2.50 -12.84 22.86
CA LEU A 273 1.19 -12.22 23.07
C LEU A 273 0.64 -12.47 24.48
N ALA A 274 0.73 -13.69 24.99
CA ALA A 274 0.27 -14.02 26.34
C ALA A 274 1.02 -13.23 27.43
N ARG A 275 2.32 -12.96 27.21
CA ARG A 275 3.17 -12.28 28.20
C ARG A 275 3.12 -10.76 28.10
N PHE A 276 3.01 -10.22 26.89
CA PHE A 276 3.23 -8.79 26.60
C PHE A 276 2.06 -8.12 25.87
N GLY A 277 1.10 -8.91 25.35
CA GLY A 277 -0.02 -8.47 24.53
C GLY A 277 -1.02 -7.53 25.21
N SER A 278 -1.00 -7.37 26.53
CA SER A 278 -1.93 -6.44 27.24
C SER A 278 -3.40 -6.63 26.82
N ASP A 279 -3.91 -7.86 26.95
CA ASP A 279 -5.27 -8.29 26.58
C ASP A 279 -5.56 -8.41 25.08
N GLU A 280 -4.53 -8.33 24.22
CA GLU A 280 -4.66 -8.66 22.80
C GLU A 280 -5.15 -10.10 22.60
N PRO A 281 -6.10 -10.32 21.68
CA PRO A 281 -6.52 -11.67 21.30
C PRO A 281 -5.35 -12.56 20.89
N ARG A 282 -5.50 -13.87 21.12
CA ARG A 282 -4.59 -14.89 20.59
C ARG A 282 -4.47 -14.76 19.07
N ALA A 283 -3.28 -14.95 18.51
CA ALA A 283 -3.07 -14.89 17.07
C ALA A 283 -3.86 -16.01 16.37
N VAL A 284 -3.81 -17.22 16.95
CA VAL A 284 -4.67 -18.35 16.58
C VAL A 284 -5.62 -18.63 17.75
N PRO A 285 -6.95 -18.59 17.54
CA PRO A 285 -7.91 -18.92 18.59
C PRO A 285 -7.67 -20.31 19.19
N GLU A 286 -8.18 -20.55 20.40
CA GLU A 286 -8.09 -21.86 21.04
C GLU A 286 -8.74 -22.94 20.18
N GLY A 287 -8.07 -24.09 20.00
CA GLY A 287 -8.51 -25.14 19.09
C GLY A 287 -8.22 -24.89 17.60
N GLY A 288 -7.68 -23.71 17.24
CA GLY A 288 -7.26 -23.41 15.88
C GLY A 288 -5.98 -24.14 15.47
N GLU A 289 -5.92 -24.52 14.19
CA GLU A 289 -4.79 -25.21 13.56
C GLU A 289 -3.99 -24.21 12.70
N PRO A 290 -2.75 -23.87 13.06
CA PRO A 290 -1.90 -23.03 12.23
C PRO A 290 -1.51 -23.72 10.92
N ILE A 291 -1.52 -22.99 9.80
CA ILE A 291 -1.21 -23.52 8.46
C ILE A 291 0.07 -22.88 7.91
N VAL A 292 0.14 -21.55 7.84
CA VAL A 292 1.30 -20.79 7.33
C VAL A 292 1.49 -19.53 8.19
N GLY A 293 2.75 -19.13 8.37
CA GLY A 293 3.10 -17.85 8.99
C GLY A 293 4.32 -17.22 8.34
N PHE A 294 4.34 -15.89 8.22
CA PHE A 294 5.55 -15.17 7.79
C PHE A 294 5.69 -13.77 8.39
N ASP A 295 6.94 -13.34 8.56
CA ASP A 295 7.33 -12.07 9.14
C ASP A 295 7.68 -11.04 8.04
N LEU A 296 6.89 -9.98 7.95
CA LEU A 296 7.22 -8.73 7.24
C LEU A 296 8.04 -7.83 8.17
N THR A 297 9.36 -7.87 8.04
CA THR A 297 10.28 -7.03 8.83
C THR A 297 10.48 -5.68 8.17
N THR A 298 10.35 -4.62 8.96
CA THR A 298 10.52 -3.24 8.49
C THR A 298 11.96 -2.91 8.11
N HIS A 299 12.12 -1.99 7.16
CA HIS A 299 13.42 -1.35 6.87
C HIS A 299 13.54 0.02 7.55
N ALA A 300 14.78 0.48 7.71
CA ALA A 300 15.10 1.79 8.23
C ALA A 300 14.35 2.89 7.46
N GLY A 301 13.58 3.70 8.20
CA GLY A 301 12.70 4.71 7.63
C GLY A 301 11.24 4.25 7.48
N HIS A 302 10.87 3.03 7.85
CA HIS A 302 9.46 2.66 7.90
C HIS A 302 8.67 3.58 8.86
N PHE A 303 7.43 3.93 8.50
CA PHE A 303 6.60 4.89 9.26
C PHE A 303 6.18 4.38 10.65
N MET A 304 6.24 3.06 10.87
CA MET A 304 6.07 2.41 12.18
C MET A 304 7.36 2.27 12.98
N GLY A 305 8.51 2.73 12.47
CA GLY A 305 9.80 2.49 13.09
C GLY A 305 10.26 1.04 12.95
N ARG A 306 10.91 0.52 14.00
CA ARG A 306 11.47 -0.84 14.04
C ARG A 306 10.40 -1.83 14.45
N GLY A 307 10.30 -2.95 13.74
CA GLY A 307 9.28 -3.95 14.05
C GLY A 307 9.01 -4.92 12.93
N ASN A 308 8.09 -5.82 13.23
CA ASN A 308 7.65 -6.92 12.39
C ASN A 308 6.11 -6.89 12.31
N ASN A 309 5.56 -7.09 11.12
CA ASN A 309 4.16 -7.49 10.98
C ASN A 309 4.11 -8.93 10.51
N ARG A 310 3.17 -9.72 11.02
CA ARG A 310 3.06 -11.13 10.72
C ARG A 310 1.76 -11.36 10.00
N LEU A 311 1.78 -12.13 8.93
CA LEU A 311 0.55 -12.69 8.35
C LEU A 311 0.52 -14.17 8.66
N ILE A 312 -0.61 -14.59 9.23
CA ILE A 312 -0.84 -15.96 9.65
C ILE A 312 -2.12 -16.48 9.01
N LEU A 313 -2.06 -17.72 8.56
CA LEU A 313 -3.17 -18.49 8.02
C LEU A 313 -3.42 -19.66 8.96
N TYR A 314 -4.68 -19.85 9.36
CA TYR A 314 -5.07 -20.93 10.26
C TYR A 314 -6.47 -21.45 9.94
N ARG A 315 -6.78 -22.67 10.39
CA ARG A 315 -8.12 -23.25 10.38
C ARG A 315 -8.75 -23.13 11.76
N HIS A 316 -10.02 -22.79 11.83
CA HIS A 316 -10.81 -22.76 13.06
C HIS A 316 -12.30 -22.91 12.72
N ASP A 317 -13.03 -23.76 13.46
CA ASP A 317 -14.44 -24.11 13.19
C ASP A 317 -14.71 -24.50 11.73
N ASP A 318 -13.89 -25.40 11.17
CA ASP A 318 -13.93 -25.85 9.76
C ASP A 318 -13.77 -24.74 8.71
N ARG A 319 -13.42 -23.52 9.13
CA ARG A 319 -13.20 -22.36 8.27
C ARG A 319 -11.73 -22.00 8.22
N THR A 320 -11.35 -21.32 7.14
CA THR A 320 -9.99 -20.82 6.94
C THR A 320 -9.96 -19.32 7.22
N TRP A 321 -8.94 -18.87 7.94
CA TRP A 321 -8.81 -17.49 8.36
C TRP A 321 -7.40 -16.96 8.09
N VAL A 322 -7.30 -15.73 7.62
CA VAL A 322 -6.06 -14.95 7.61
C VAL A 322 -6.16 -13.85 8.66
N ARG A 323 -5.06 -13.64 9.40
CA ARG A 323 -4.93 -12.57 10.38
C ARG A 323 -3.56 -11.91 10.28
N ALA A 324 -3.50 -10.63 10.61
CA ALA A 324 -2.24 -9.94 10.89
C ALA A 324 -1.94 -9.88 12.41
N ALA A 325 -0.66 -9.91 12.77
CA ALA A 325 -0.18 -9.65 14.13
C ALA A 325 1.14 -8.85 14.10
N GLY A 326 1.16 -7.68 14.72
CA GLY A 326 2.28 -6.75 14.69
C GLY A 326 3.03 -6.67 16.02
N THR A 327 4.34 -6.45 15.94
CA THR A 327 5.19 -6.06 17.07
C THR A 327 6.11 -4.92 16.66
N TRP A 328 6.17 -3.85 17.43
CA TRP A 328 7.09 -2.74 17.17
C TRP A 328 7.71 -2.17 18.44
N ASP A 329 8.95 -1.71 18.31
CA ASP A 329 9.64 -0.99 19.36
C ASP A 329 8.94 0.36 19.62
N PRO A 330 9.13 0.99 20.79
CA PRO A 330 8.65 2.34 21.06
C PRO A 330 9.00 3.31 19.92
N MET A 331 7.97 3.90 19.32
CA MET A 331 8.15 4.86 18.23
C MET A 331 8.77 6.16 18.77
N PRO A 332 9.74 6.77 18.04
CA PRO A 332 10.16 8.13 18.30
C PRO A 332 8.95 9.07 18.41
N TRP A 333 8.98 10.02 19.34
CA TRP A 333 7.82 10.85 19.71
C TRP A 333 7.07 11.47 18.53
N HIS A 334 7.78 11.85 17.46
CA HIS A 334 7.20 12.49 16.28
C HIS A 334 6.42 11.49 15.40
N LEU A 335 6.88 10.24 15.32
CA LEU A 335 6.17 9.15 14.65
C LEU A 335 4.98 8.69 15.49
N ASP A 336 5.16 8.53 16.80
CA ASP A 336 4.08 8.16 17.73
C ASP A 336 2.90 9.15 17.64
N GLN A 337 3.18 10.47 17.62
CA GLN A 337 2.13 11.48 17.46
C GLN A 337 1.39 11.38 16.12
N ALA A 338 2.10 11.12 15.02
CA ALA A 338 1.49 10.95 13.71
C ALA A 338 0.64 9.66 13.66
N TYR A 339 1.17 8.57 14.22
CA TYR A 339 0.50 7.29 14.32
C TYR A 339 -0.80 7.39 15.12
N ARG A 340 -0.76 7.98 16.33
CA ARG A 340 -1.96 8.14 17.17
C ARG A 340 -3.05 8.99 16.53
N ARG A 341 -2.69 9.99 15.73
CA ARG A 341 -3.66 10.91 15.10
C ARG A 341 -4.31 10.36 13.84
N ALA A 342 -3.59 9.55 13.07
CA ALA A 342 -4.04 9.14 11.74
C ALA A 342 -3.59 7.75 11.31
N GLY A 343 -2.49 7.23 11.86
CA GLY A 343 -1.91 5.95 11.44
C GLY A 343 -2.57 4.73 12.06
N ARG A 344 -3.04 4.81 13.32
CA ARG A 344 -3.63 3.68 14.04
C ARG A 344 -4.87 3.15 13.34
N ASP A 345 -5.90 3.98 13.16
CA ASP A 345 -7.15 3.54 12.56
C ASP A 345 -6.95 3.07 11.11
N ALA A 346 -6.07 3.74 10.36
CA ALA A 346 -5.72 3.33 9.01
C ALA A 346 -5.01 1.96 8.99
N GLN A 347 -4.07 1.70 9.91
CA GLN A 347 -3.40 0.40 10.01
C GLN A 347 -4.38 -0.70 10.40
N HIS A 348 -5.27 -0.43 11.35
CA HIS A 348 -6.29 -1.37 11.78
C HIS A 348 -7.26 -1.69 10.64
N ALA A 349 -7.76 -0.67 9.94
CA ALA A 349 -8.65 -0.85 8.78
C ALA A 349 -7.93 -1.61 7.65
N PHE A 350 -6.66 -1.32 7.40
CA PHE A 350 -5.86 -1.97 6.37
C PHE A 350 -5.75 -3.49 6.58
N TRP A 351 -5.68 -3.91 7.84
CA TRP A 351 -5.60 -5.32 8.22
C TRP A 351 -6.95 -5.96 8.59
N GLY A 352 -8.08 -5.35 8.23
CA GLY A 352 -9.40 -6.00 8.32
C GLY A 352 -10.35 -5.45 9.38
N GLN A 353 -9.93 -4.49 10.21
CA GLN A 353 -10.84 -3.92 11.20
C GLN A 353 -11.96 -3.10 10.55
N GLY A 354 -13.17 -3.24 11.12
CA GLY A 354 -14.34 -2.46 10.73
C GLY A 354 -15.15 -3.05 9.57
N GLY A 355 -14.65 -4.09 8.90
CA GLY A 355 -15.39 -4.79 7.84
C GLY A 355 -15.61 -3.96 6.56
N ASP A 356 -14.94 -2.80 6.40
CA ASP A 356 -14.96 -2.07 5.13
C ASP A 356 -13.95 -2.71 4.19
N GLU A 357 -14.48 -3.51 3.26
CA GLU A 357 -13.68 -4.24 2.29
C GLU A 357 -12.76 -3.32 1.49
N ARG A 358 -13.18 -2.08 1.21
CA ARG A 358 -12.38 -1.13 0.39
C ARG A 358 -11.13 -0.65 1.10
N LEU A 359 -11.13 -0.68 2.44
CA LEU A 359 -9.99 -0.25 3.26
C LEU A 359 -9.05 -1.42 3.58
N SER A 360 -9.52 -2.66 3.52
CA SER A 360 -8.81 -3.81 4.04
C SER A 360 -8.14 -4.67 2.95
N MET A 361 -6.82 -4.86 3.05
CA MET A 361 -6.07 -5.73 2.14
C MET A 361 -6.51 -7.19 2.27
N LEU A 362 -6.82 -7.66 3.49
CA LEU A 362 -7.22 -9.05 3.73
C LEU A 362 -8.57 -9.37 3.09
N HIS A 363 -9.56 -8.48 3.22
CA HIS A 363 -10.82 -8.57 2.48
C HIS A 363 -10.62 -8.50 0.95
N GLN A 364 -9.77 -7.60 0.44
CA GLN A 364 -9.48 -7.54 -1.00
C GLN A 364 -8.81 -8.83 -1.52
N LEU A 365 -7.93 -9.43 -0.73
CA LEU A 365 -7.39 -10.76 -1.00
C LEU A 365 -8.50 -11.82 -1.06
N ALA A 366 -9.38 -11.86 -0.04
CA ALA A 366 -10.49 -12.81 0.02
C ALA A 366 -11.41 -12.71 -1.19
N LEU A 367 -11.81 -11.50 -1.58
CA LEU A 367 -12.63 -11.22 -2.76
C LEU A 367 -11.94 -11.71 -4.04
N ARG A 368 -10.64 -11.43 -4.19
CA ARG A 368 -9.89 -11.77 -5.39
C ARG A 368 -9.72 -13.27 -5.62
N ILE A 369 -9.63 -14.05 -4.54
CA ILE A 369 -9.49 -15.52 -4.60
C ILE A 369 -10.84 -16.26 -4.55
N ALA A 370 -11.93 -15.54 -4.25
CA ALA A 370 -13.29 -16.04 -4.34
C ALA A 370 -13.83 -16.00 -5.78
N ALA A 371 -13.51 -14.92 -6.51
CA ALA A 371 -13.74 -14.78 -7.95
C ALA A 371 -12.94 -15.81 -8.75
#